data_AF-A0A2T5JZD4-F1
#
_entry.id   AF-A0A2T5JZD4-F1
#
_cell.length_a   1.000
_cell.length_b   1.000
_cell.length_c   1.000
_cell.angle_alpha   90.00
_cell.angle_beta   90.00
_cell.angle_gamma   90.00
#
_symmetry.space_group_name_H-M   'P 1'
#
loop_
_entity.id
_entity.type
_entity.pdbx_description
1 polymer ?
#
loop_
_entity_poly.entity_id
_entity_poly.type
_entity_poly.pdbx_seq_one_letter_code
_entity_poly.pdbx_strand_id
1 'polypeptide(L)'
;MNVKFKALVAALAFGGSISTASAAGVITDVTVNNGAGGTFELTNLGTDPNVLDLSKAFTSLDQISLTFTVGHTNGGPGNPYVVTETIANNTGQTWLDYHFIITEPTTGGQGVVFTNFNNSTLTGFALDSAPSSGPRNLNFTGELAHQGVATATFSLSPFDPGAGNTATFTLTQVPTIPEPETYAMLLAGLGLMGYMAKRTSRNEKA
;
A
#
# COMPACT_ATOMS: atom_id res chain seq x y z
N MET A 1 58.78 -19.42 58.94
CA MET A 1 59.49 -18.84 57.78
C MET A 1 59.76 -20.00 56.81
N ASN A 2 59.14 -20.21 55.65
CA ASN A 2 58.42 -19.36 54.70
C ASN A 2 57.34 -20.19 53.97
N VAL A 3 56.11 -19.66 53.90
CA VAL A 3 55.00 -20.22 53.13
C VAL A 3 55.11 -19.69 51.70
N LYS A 4 55.32 -20.54 50.70
CA LYS A 4 55.35 -20.12 49.28
C LYS A 4 53.95 -20.23 48.69
N PHE A 5 53.24 -19.09 48.67
CA PHE A 5 51.98 -18.89 47.95
C PHE A 5 52.27 -18.91 46.43
N LYS A 6 51.70 -19.88 45.70
CA LYS A 6 51.65 -19.84 44.23
C LYS A 6 50.34 -19.16 43.84
N ALA A 7 50.42 -17.92 43.36
CA ALA A 7 49.27 -17.18 42.85
C ALA A 7 48.85 -17.78 41.49
N LEU A 8 47.61 -18.24 41.40
CA LEU A 8 46.94 -18.63 40.16
C LEU A 8 46.29 -17.37 39.58
N VAL A 9 46.78 -16.87 38.45
CA VAL A 9 46.14 -15.76 37.71
C VAL A 9 45.07 -16.35 36.81
N ALA A 10 43.81 -16.26 37.22
CA ALA A 10 42.66 -16.54 36.36
C ALA A 10 42.35 -15.30 35.51
N ALA A 11 42.56 -15.39 34.21
CA ALA A 11 42.13 -14.36 33.26
C ALA A 11 40.61 -14.45 33.09
N LEU A 12 39.88 -13.52 33.72
CA LEU A 12 38.45 -13.35 33.52
C LEU A 12 38.24 -12.67 32.17
N ALA A 13 37.95 -13.45 31.13
CA ALA A 13 37.51 -12.92 29.86
C ALA A 13 36.09 -12.35 30.04
N PHE A 14 35.98 -11.02 30.15
CA PHE A 14 34.71 -10.33 29.97
C PHE A 14 34.30 -10.48 28.50
N GLY A 15 33.57 -11.55 28.20
CA GLY A 15 32.76 -11.67 27.00
C GLY A 15 31.60 -10.70 27.10
N GLY A 16 31.88 -9.40 26.93
CA GLY A 16 30.83 -8.41 26.70
C GLY A 16 30.19 -8.74 25.37
N SER A 17 28.97 -9.28 25.40
CA SER A 17 28.11 -9.36 24.23
C SER A 17 27.96 -7.95 23.68
N ILE A 18 28.66 -7.64 22.60
CA ILE A 18 28.30 -6.49 21.76
C ILE A 18 26.96 -6.85 21.12
N SER A 19 25.88 -6.51 21.81
CA SER A 19 24.55 -6.47 21.21
C SER A 19 24.60 -5.39 20.14
N THR A 20 24.94 -5.77 18.91
CA THR A 20 24.80 -4.88 17.76
C THR A 20 23.31 -4.59 17.63
N ALA A 21 22.90 -3.36 17.92
CA ALA A 21 21.53 -2.93 17.68
C ALA A 21 21.22 -3.19 16.20
N SER A 22 20.16 -3.94 15.90
CA SER A 22 19.71 -4.14 14.51
C SER A 22 19.37 -2.76 13.94
N ALA A 23 20.00 -2.39 12.84
CA ALA A 23 19.61 -1.23 12.07
C ALA A 23 18.27 -1.49 11.37
N ALA A 24 17.44 -0.46 11.24
CA ALA A 24 16.15 -0.55 10.57
C ALA A 24 15.85 0.71 9.78
N GLY A 25 15.18 0.52 8.63
CA GLY A 25 14.57 1.61 7.89
C GLY A 25 13.33 2.09 8.62
N VAL A 26 13.24 3.39 8.88
CA VAL A 26 12.14 4.01 9.62
C VAL A 26 11.45 5.01 8.70
N ILE A 27 10.12 4.95 8.62
CA ILE A 27 9.34 5.96 7.89
C ILE A 27 9.37 7.24 8.72
N THR A 28 10.00 8.28 8.18
CA THR A 28 10.19 9.56 8.87
C THR A 28 9.20 10.61 8.42
N ASP A 29 8.62 10.46 7.23
CA ASP A 29 7.69 11.42 6.64
C ASP A 29 6.81 10.77 5.57
N VAL A 30 5.60 11.31 5.39
CA VAL A 30 4.65 10.91 4.34
C VAL A 30 4.02 12.17 3.75
N THR A 31 4.24 12.39 2.46
CA THR A 31 3.76 13.58 1.75
C THR A 31 2.89 13.18 0.55
N VAL A 32 1.88 13.99 0.22
CA VAL A 32 1.19 13.83 -1.07
C VAL A 32 2.04 14.43 -2.15
N ASN A 33 2.37 13.63 -3.16
CA ASN A 33 3.33 14.08 -4.15
C ASN A 33 2.70 14.65 -5.42
N ASN A 34 1.46 14.29 -5.79
CA ASN A 34 0.75 14.82 -6.98
C ASN A 34 -0.68 14.25 -7.16
N GLY A 35 -1.47 14.10 -6.09
CA GLY A 35 -2.84 13.59 -6.22
C GLY A 35 -3.84 14.69 -6.62
N ALA A 36 -4.18 14.82 -7.90
CA ALA A 36 -5.38 15.58 -8.31
C ALA A 36 -6.69 14.90 -7.85
N GLY A 37 -6.58 13.63 -7.43
CA GLY A 37 -7.66 12.76 -7.00
C GLY A 37 -8.40 13.19 -5.75
N GLY A 38 -7.80 14.02 -4.88
CA GLY A 38 -8.47 14.44 -3.64
C GLY A 38 -7.54 14.93 -2.52
N THR A 39 -7.97 14.70 -1.28
CA THR A 39 -7.30 15.18 -0.07
C THR A 39 -6.52 14.06 0.63
N PHE A 40 -5.59 14.44 1.50
CA PHE A 40 -4.87 13.53 2.37
C PHE A 40 -4.61 14.20 3.71
N GLU A 41 -4.68 13.41 4.76
CA GLU A 41 -4.31 13.78 6.11
C GLU A 41 -3.58 12.61 6.75
N LEU A 42 -2.37 12.90 7.25
CA LEU A 42 -1.64 11.98 8.11
C LEU A 42 -2.14 12.19 9.53
N THR A 43 -3.00 11.30 10.01
CA THR A 43 -3.67 11.46 11.31
C THR A 43 -2.78 11.00 12.45
N ASN A 44 -1.91 10.00 12.22
CA ASN A 44 -0.96 9.54 13.20
C ASN A 44 0.28 8.91 12.53
N LEU A 45 1.46 9.35 12.94
CA LEU A 45 2.73 8.62 12.74
C LEU A 45 3.03 7.64 13.89
N GLY A 46 2.01 7.34 14.70
CA GLY A 46 2.04 6.43 15.84
C GLY A 46 2.78 6.98 17.06
N THR A 47 2.25 6.73 18.26
CA THR A 47 3.09 6.62 19.48
C THR A 47 3.78 5.26 19.54
N ASP A 48 3.22 4.27 18.82
CA ASP A 48 3.83 2.97 18.57
C ASP A 48 4.70 3.05 17.31
N PRO A 49 5.95 2.59 17.37
CA PRO A 49 6.97 2.99 16.41
C PRO A 49 6.82 2.39 15.00
N ASN A 50 5.75 1.64 14.69
CA ASN A 50 5.49 0.99 13.39
C ASN A 50 4.01 1.03 12.97
N VAL A 51 3.25 2.02 13.43
CA VAL A 51 1.83 2.17 13.05
C VAL A 51 1.65 3.48 12.30
N LEU A 52 0.98 3.40 11.15
CA LEU A 52 0.65 4.55 10.30
C LEU A 52 -0.86 4.62 10.14
N ASP A 53 -1.45 5.70 10.62
CA ASP A 53 -2.86 5.98 10.39
C ASP A 53 -2.98 7.13 9.38
N LEU A 54 -3.62 6.82 8.26
CA LEU A 54 -3.80 7.70 7.12
C LEU A 54 -5.29 7.95 6.90
N SER A 55 -5.64 9.13 6.42
CA SER A 55 -7.00 9.45 5.98
C SER A 55 -6.95 10.16 4.64
N LYS A 56 -7.88 9.82 3.74
CA LYS A 56 -8.05 10.53 2.48
C LYS A 56 -9.49 10.54 2.02
N ALA A 57 -9.80 11.52 1.19
CA ALA A 57 -11.04 11.55 0.44
C ALA A 57 -10.71 11.76 -1.03
N PHE A 58 -11.22 10.88 -1.89
CA PHE A 58 -11.16 11.08 -3.33
C PHE A 58 -12.30 12.01 -3.75
N THR A 59 -11.99 13.11 -4.41
CA THR A 59 -12.93 14.05 -5.03
C THR A 59 -13.02 13.90 -6.55
N SER A 60 -12.08 13.18 -7.16
CA SER A 60 -12.13 12.73 -8.55
C SER A 60 -11.63 11.27 -8.66
N LEU A 61 -11.71 10.68 -9.84
CA LEU A 61 -11.17 9.34 -10.12
C LEU A 61 -9.67 9.36 -10.44
N ASP A 62 -9.03 10.53 -10.40
CA ASP A 62 -7.59 10.61 -10.58
C ASP A 62 -6.88 9.92 -9.42
N GLN A 63 -5.72 9.33 -9.71
CA GLN A 63 -4.94 8.64 -8.69
C GLN A 63 -4.46 9.59 -7.59
N ILE A 64 -4.29 9.05 -6.37
CA ILE A 64 -3.58 9.71 -5.28
C ILE A 64 -2.24 9.00 -5.10
N SER A 65 -1.14 9.76 -5.12
CA SER A 65 0.21 9.24 -4.90
C SER A 65 0.81 9.84 -3.64
N LEU A 66 1.15 8.97 -2.69
CA LEU A 66 1.83 9.31 -1.45
C LEU A 66 3.31 8.97 -1.58
N THR A 67 4.19 9.89 -1.19
CA THR A 67 5.62 9.63 -1.12
C THR A 67 6.06 9.53 0.32
N PHE A 68 6.63 8.38 0.62
CA PHE A 68 7.17 8.05 1.92
C PHE A 68 8.66 8.33 1.91
N THR A 69 9.14 9.03 2.94
CA THR A 69 10.56 9.18 3.21
C THR A 69 10.98 8.19 4.28
N VAL A 70 12.03 7.44 3.98
CA VAL A 70 12.62 6.44 4.85
C VAL A 70 14.01 6.89 5.27
N GLY A 71 14.27 6.91 6.56
CA GLY A 71 15.57 7.15 7.16
C GLY A 71 16.13 5.90 7.84
N HIS A 72 17.33 6.02 8.40
CA HIS A 72 17.99 4.97 9.17
C HIS A 72 17.93 5.26 10.67
N THR A 73 17.60 4.25 11.48
CA THR A 73 17.73 4.33 12.95
C THR A 73 18.46 3.12 13.52
N ASN A 74 19.43 3.37 14.42
CA ASN A 74 20.10 2.32 15.19
C ASN A 74 19.17 1.79 16.28
N GLY A 75 18.87 0.48 16.26
CA GLY A 75 17.99 -0.12 17.27
C GLY A 75 16.54 0.34 17.16
N GLY A 76 16.12 0.74 15.96
CA GLY A 76 14.73 1.07 15.68
C GLY A 76 13.80 -0.13 15.88
N PRO A 77 12.48 0.10 15.86
CA PRO A 77 11.46 -0.94 16.08
C PRO A 77 11.48 -2.08 15.04
N GLY A 78 12.26 -1.94 13.96
CA GLY A 78 12.30 -2.88 12.84
C GLY A 78 11.15 -2.66 11.87
N ASN A 79 11.12 -3.43 10.79
CA ASN A 79 9.98 -3.52 9.87
C ASN A 79 9.16 -4.77 10.19
N PRO A 80 7.86 -4.83 9.87
CA PRO A 80 7.09 -3.91 9.03
C PRO A 80 6.26 -2.87 9.79
N TYR A 81 5.78 -1.88 9.04
CA TYR A 81 4.74 -0.95 9.44
C TYR A 81 3.36 -1.52 9.17
N VAL A 82 2.46 -1.42 10.15
CA VAL A 82 1.03 -1.63 9.92
C VAL A 82 0.43 -0.30 9.50
N VAL A 83 -0.14 -0.26 8.30
CA VAL A 83 -0.81 0.91 7.76
C VAL A 83 -2.31 0.68 7.82
N THR A 84 -3.01 1.60 8.49
CA THR A 84 -4.46 1.71 8.45
C THR A 84 -4.82 2.96 7.69
N GLU A 85 -5.70 2.85 6.70
CA GLU A 85 -6.10 3.99 5.89
C GLU A 85 -7.61 4.10 5.79
N THR A 86 -8.13 5.26 6.19
CA THR A 86 -9.53 5.62 5.98
C THR A 86 -9.69 6.27 4.60
N ILE A 87 -10.59 5.73 3.79
CA ILE A 87 -10.75 6.10 2.38
C ILE A 87 -12.21 6.51 2.16
N ALA A 88 -12.45 7.78 1.88
CA ALA A 88 -13.78 8.28 1.52
C ALA A 88 -13.92 8.43 0.00
N ASN A 89 -15.07 7.98 -0.53
CA ASN A 89 -15.42 8.16 -1.94
C ASN A 89 -16.36 9.37 -2.13
N ASN A 90 -15.80 10.50 -2.52
CA ASN A 90 -16.55 11.71 -2.88
C ASN A 90 -16.50 11.99 -4.39
N THR A 91 -16.31 10.96 -5.24
CA THR A 91 -16.12 11.13 -6.70
C THR A 91 -17.43 11.22 -7.50
N GLY A 92 -18.58 11.12 -6.81
CA GLY A 92 -19.91 11.11 -7.42
C GLY A 92 -20.31 9.80 -8.08
N GLN A 93 -19.49 8.75 -8.01
CA GLN A 93 -19.74 7.45 -8.64
C GLN A 93 -19.34 6.30 -7.72
N THR A 94 -19.98 5.14 -7.85
CA THR A 94 -19.59 3.91 -7.14
C THR A 94 -18.33 3.32 -7.78
N TRP A 95 -17.34 2.96 -6.96
CA TRP A 95 -16.15 2.26 -7.41
C TRP A 95 -16.39 0.75 -7.42
N LEU A 96 -15.72 0.04 -8.32
CA LEU A 96 -15.77 -1.43 -8.39
C LEU A 96 -14.43 -2.09 -8.09
N ASP A 97 -13.32 -1.40 -8.31
CA ASP A 97 -12.01 -1.87 -7.88
C ASP A 97 -11.21 -0.75 -7.21
N TYR A 98 -10.22 -1.18 -6.43
CA TYR A 98 -9.28 -0.31 -5.76
C TYR A 98 -7.88 -0.92 -5.76
N HIS A 99 -6.89 -0.14 -6.18
CA HIS A 99 -5.52 -0.62 -6.37
C HIS A 99 -4.54 0.20 -5.54
N PHE A 100 -3.63 -0.49 -4.87
CA PHE A 100 -2.43 0.07 -4.26
C PHE A 100 -1.21 -0.41 -5.02
N ILE A 101 -0.29 0.48 -5.37
CA ILE A 101 0.89 0.17 -6.17
C ILE A 101 2.11 0.83 -5.55
N ILE A 102 3.13 0.03 -5.23
CA ILE A 102 4.44 0.53 -4.78
C ILE A 102 5.29 0.81 -6.02
N THR A 103 5.76 2.04 -6.14
CA THR A 103 6.73 2.47 -7.14
C THR A 103 7.98 2.96 -6.45
N GLU A 104 9.11 2.31 -6.74
CA GLU A 104 10.43 2.71 -6.23
C GLU A 104 11.17 3.56 -7.28
N PRO A 105 12.12 4.43 -6.89
CA PRO A 105 12.96 5.16 -7.82
C PRO A 105 13.72 4.22 -8.76
N THR A 106 13.90 4.64 -10.02
CA THR A 106 14.54 3.82 -11.08
C THR A 106 16.02 3.55 -10.84
N THR A 107 16.68 4.32 -9.97
CA THR A 107 18.08 4.13 -9.58
C THR A 107 18.16 3.89 -8.08
N GLY A 108 18.76 2.78 -7.68
CA GLY A 108 18.82 2.34 -6.29
C GLY A 108 17.50 1.77 -5.80
N GLY A 109 16.81 0.93 -6.59
CA GLY A 109 15.58 0.25 -6.15
C GLY A 109 15.82 -0.51 -4.84
N GLN A 110 14.98 -0.25 -3.85
CA GLN A 110 15.37 -0.40 -2.46
C GLN A 110 14.75 -1.63 -1.77
N GLY A 111 13.81 -2.31 -2.40
CA GLY A 111 13.22 -3.54 -1.89
C GLY A 111 11.98 -3.33 -1.03
N VAL A 112 11.30 -2.18 -1.12
CA VAL A 112 10.07 -1.89 -0.35
C VAL A 112 8.94 -2.82 -0.78
N VAL A 113 8.34 -3.56 0.15
CA VAL A 113 7.32 -4.56 -0.16
C VAL A 113 6.05 -4.39 0.68
N PHE A 114 4.90 -4.80 0.15
CA PHE A 114 3.81 -5.27 0.98
C PHE A 114 4.18 -6.63 1.56
N THR A 115 4.50 -6.68 2.85
CA THR A 115 4.72 -7.95 3.53
C THR A 115 3.39 -8.51 3.98
N ASN A 116 3.30 -9.83 4.08
CA ASN A 116 2.05 -10.51 4.44
C ASN A 116 0.84 -10.05 3.59
N PHE A 117 1.08 -9.75 2.29
CA PHE A 117 0.10 -9.08 1.45
C PHE A 117 -1.24 -9.84 1.35
N ASN A 118 -1.22 -11.18 1.48
CA ASN A 118 -2.42 -12.03 1.49
C ASN A 118 -3.40 -11.73 2.63
N ASN A 119 -2.94 -11.04 3.68
CA ASN A 119 -3.74 -10.64 4.83
C ASN A 119 -4.19 -9.18 4.77
N SER A 120 -3.93 -8.49 3.65
CA SER A 120 -4.40 -7.11 3.46
C SER A 120 -5.92 -7.09 3.31
N THR A 121 -6.56 -6.08 3.87
CA THR A 121 -8.02 -5.96 3.87
C THR A 121 -8.44 -4.58 3.40
N LEU A 122 -9.59 -4.51 2.72
CA LEU A 122 -10.30 -3.27 2.42
C LEU A 122 -11.79 -3.51 2.66
N THR A 123 -12.41 -2.70 3.51
CA THR A 123 -13.82 -2.87 3.88
C THR A 123 -14.72 -2.79 2.65
N GLY A 124 -15.55 -3.80 2.40
CA GLY A 124 -16.42 -3.87 1.23
C GLY A 124 -15.77 -4.45 -0.04
N PHE A 125 -14.50 -4.86 0.03
CA PHE A 125 -13.78 -5.47 -1.08
C PHE A 125 -13.14 -6.80 -0.68
N ALA A 126 -12.92 -7.65 -1.68
CA ALA A 126 -12.09 -8.83 -1.59
C ALA A 126 -10.70 -8.53 -2.18
N LEU A 127 -9.64 -9.03 -1.54
CA LEU A 127 -8.30 -8.98 -2.12
C LEU A 127 -8.21 -9.99 -3.27
N ASP A 128 -7.75 -9.56 -4.43
CA ASP A 128 -7.56 -10.44 -5.57
C ASP A 128 -6.42 -11.42 -5.31
N SER A 129 -6.64 -12.68 -5.70
CA SER A 129 -5.62 -13.71 -5.58
C SER A 129 -4.39 -13.40 -6.44
N ALA A 130 -3.23 -13.90 -6.02
CA ALA A 130 -2.03 -13.92 -6.85
C ALA A 130 -2.32 -14.58 -8.22
N PRO A 131 -1.75 -14.08 -9.33
CA PRO A 131 -0.72 -13.03 -9.38
C PRO A 131 -1.26 -11.59 -9.45
N SER A 132 -2.59 -11.40 -9.37
CA SER A 132 -3.17 -10.04 -9.41
C SER A 132 -2.63 -9.22 -8.25
N SER A 133 -2.68 -9.71 -7.01
CA SER A 133 -2.02 -9.08 -5.87
C SER A 133 -0.68 -9.74 -5.53
N GLY A 134 0.25 -8.96 -5.00
CA GLY A 134 1.58 -9.42 -4.65
C GLY A 134 2.40 -8.42 -3.82
N PRO A 135 3.71 -8.65 -3.66
CA PRO A 135 4.58 -7.83 -2.82
C PRO A 135 4.77 -6.38 -3.28
N ARG A 136 4.25 -5.98 -4.45
CA ARG A 136 4.35 -4.62 -4.99
C ARG A 136 3.02 -3.97 -5.30
N ASN A 137 1.93 -4.73 -5.22
CA ASN A 137 0.62 -4.21 -5.53
C ASN A 137 -0.48 -5.00 -4.82
N LEU A 138 -1.50 -4.30 -4.36
CA LEU A 138 -2.70 -4.90 -3.76
C LEU A 138 -3.88 -4.48 -4.63
N ASN A 139 -4.54 -5.46 -5.23
CA ASN A 139 -5.70 -5.24 -6.06
C ASN A 139 -6.93 -5.76 -5.31
N PHE A 140 -7.94 -4.93 -5.20
CA PHE A 140 -9.17 -5.24 -4.49
C PHE A 140 -10.36 -5.08 -5.43
N THR A 141 -11.17 -6.12 -5.58
CA THR A 141 -12.47 -6.07 -6.28
C THR A 141 -13.60 -6.06 -5.25
N GLY A 142 -14.57 -5.17 -5.43
CA GLY A 142 -15.64 -4.94 -4.47
C GLY A 142 -16.51 -3.77 -4.85
N GLU A 143 -17.14 -3.12 -3.88
CA GLU A 143 -17.90 -1.90 -4.16
C GLU A 143 -17.70 -0.87 -3.07
N LEU A 144 -17.47 0.39 -3.46
CA LEU A 144 -17.59 1.54 -2.57
C LEU A 144 -18.51 2.57 -3.20
N ALA A 145 -19.73 2.68 -2.67
CA ALA A 145 -20.70 3.66 -3.11
C ALA A 145 -20.18 5.10 -2.91
N HIS A 146 -20.72 6.04 -3.69
CA HIS A 146 -20.52 7.46 -3.43
C HIS A 146 -20.96 7.83 -2.00
N GLN A 147 -20.16 8.68 -1.34
CA GLN A 147 -20.23 9.02 0.09
C GLN A 147 -19.93 7.83 1.03
N GLY A 148 -19.50 6.70 0.48
CA GLY A 148 -19.03 5.56 1.25
C GLY A 148 -17.66 5.82 1.85
N VAL A 149 -17.40 5.16 2.98
CA VAL A 149 -16.10 5.15 3.65
C VAL A 149 -15.66 3.71 3.83
N ALA A 150 -14.43 3.42 3.43
CA ALA A 150 -13.79 2.12 3.63
C ALA A 150 -12.52 2.28 4.46
N THR A 151 -12.19 1.25 5.24
CA THR A 151 -10.91 1.16 5.93
C THR A 151 -10.06 0.09 5.26
N ALA A 152 -8.86 0.47 4.85
CA ALA A 152 -7.83 -0.43 4.38
C ALA A 152 -6.84 -0.74 5.51
N THR A 153 -6.34 -1.97 5.55
CA THR A 153 -5.24 -2.37 6.44
C THR A 153 -4.26 -3.25 5.68
N PHE A 154 -2.99 -2.88 5.69
CA PHE A 154 -1.91 -3.63 5.04
C PHE A 154 -0.59 -3.45 5.78
N SER A 155 0.36 -4.36 5.56
CA SER A 155 1.70 -4.28 6.15
C SER A 155 2.73 -3.88 5.11
N LEU A 156 3.46 -2.81 5.40
CA LEU A 156 4.48 -2.25 4.54
C LEU A 156 5.84 -2.45 5.17
N SER A 157 6.75 -3.11 4.47
CA SER A 157 8.13 -3.23 4.90
C SER A 157 8.98 -2.30 4.05
N PRO A 158 9.38 -1.12 4.56
CA PRO A 158 10.43 -0.36 3.93
C PRO A 158 11.76 -1.12 4.03
N PHE A 159 12.80 -0.54 3.48
CA PHE A 159 14.16 -1.04 3.55
C PHE A 159 15.01 -0.04 4.36
N ASP A 160 16.18 -0.44 4.83
CA ASP A 160 17.10 0.50 5.50
C ASP A 160 18.02 1.18 4.46
N PRO A 161 17.97 2.52 4.30
CA PRO A 161 18.90 3.26 3.44
C PRO A 161 20.35 3.29 3.97
N GLY A 162 20.57 2.86 5.21
CA GLY A 162 21.86 2.92 5.88
C GLY A 162 22.13 4.27 6.54
N ALA A 163 23.06 4.27 7.49
CA ALA A 163 23.36 5.43 8.32
C ALA A 163 23.74 6.66 7.50
N GLY A 164 23.07 7.79 7.77
CA GLY A 164 23.30 9.07 7.09
C GLY A 164 22.60 9.21 5.74
N ASN A 165 21.87 8.19 5.28
CA ASN A 165 21.12 8.23 4.03
C ASN A 165 19.61 8.32 4.30
N THR A 166 18.90 8.85 3.30
CA THR A 166 17.44 8.82 3.21
C THR A 166 17.06 8.30 1.85
N ALA A 167 15.89 7.68 1.74
CA ALA A 167 15.32 7.27 0.47
C ALA A 167 13.82 7.49 0.43
N THR A 168 13.27 7.43 -0.77
CA THR A 168 11.85 7.60 -0.98
C THR A 168 11.28 6.47 -1.82
N PHE A 169 10.01 6.18 -1.60
CA PHE A 169 9.19 5.39 -2.51
C PHE A 169 7.79 6.00 -2.57
N THR A 170 7.03 5.63 -3.60
CA THR A 170 5.68 6.12 -3.82
C THR A 170 4.67 5.00 -3.67
N LEU A 171 3.57 5.27 -2.98
CA LEU A 171 2.38 4.44 -2.94
C LEU A 171 1.30 5.15 -3.77
N THR A 172 1.02 4.61 -4.96
CA THR A 172 -0.03 5.11 -5.85
C THR A 172 -1.31 4.33 -5.60
N GLN A 173 -2.42 5.07 -5.58
CA GLN A 173 -3.72 4.53 -5.22
C GLN A 173 -4.76 4.94 -6.25
N VAL A 174 -5.47 3.96 -6.79
CA VAL A 174 -6.33 4.12 -7.97
C VAL A 174 -7.69 3.46 -7.72
N PRO A 175 -8.78 4.24 -7.62
CA PRO A 175 -10.13 3.71 -7.73
C PRO A 175 -10.50 3.56 -9.21
N THR A 176 -11.28 2.53 -9.53
CA THR A 176 -11.86 2.35 -10.87
C THR A 176 -13.38 2.38 -10.81
N ILE A 177 -13.97 2.88 -11.89
CA ILE A 177 -15.39 2.72 -12.17
C ILE A 177 -15.53 1.80 -13.38
N PRO A 178 -16.67 1.14 -13.58
CA PRO A 178 -16.93 0.44 -14.82
C PRO A 178 -16.89 1.45 -15.97
N GLU A 179 -16.10 1.15 -17.00
CA GLU A 179 -15.89 2.07 -18.11
C GLU A 179 -17.24 2.43 -18.77
N PRO A 180 -17.56 3.72 -18.96
CA PRO A 180 -18.78 4.15 -19.65
C PRO A 180 -18.95 3.49 -21.03
N GLU A 181 -17.82 3.18 -21.65
CA GLU A 181 -17.69 2.54 -22.95
C GLU A 181 -18.23 1.11 -22.95
N THR A 182 -18.10 0.35 -21.85
CA THR A 182 -18.65 -1.01 -21.77
C THR A 182 -20.19 -0.99 -21.81
N TYR A 183 -20.80 -0.03 -21.12
CA TYR A 183 -22.26 0.15 -21.17
C TYR A 183 -22.72 0.66 -22.53
N ALA A 184 -22.00 1.61 -23.12
CA ALA A 184 -22.31 2.11 -24.45
C ALA A 184 -22.19 1.01 -25.52
N MET A 185 -21.18 0.16 -25.45
CA MET A 185 -20.95 -0.96 -26.37
C MET A 185 -21.98 -2.08 -26.18
N LEU A 186 -22.37 -2.38 -24.95
CA LEU A 186 -23.47 -3.30 -24.67
C LEU A 186 -24.79 -2.78 -25.28
N LEU A 187 -25.11 -1.51 -25.03
CA LEU A 187 -26.31 -0.87 -25.57
C LEU A 187 -26.26 -0.77 -27.11
N ALA A 188 -25.10 -0.48 -27.68
CA ALA A 188 -24.89 -0.47 -29.13
C ALA A 188 -25.08 -1.88 -29.72
N GLY A 189 -24.54 -2.92 -29.08
CA GLY A 189 -24.73 -4.32 -29.47
C GLY A 189 -26.19 -4.74 -29.43
N LEU A 190 -26.91 -4.38 -28.35
CA LEU A 190 -28.35 -4.64 -28.22
C LEU A 190 -29.17 -3.87 -29.27
N GLY A 191 -28.82 -2.62 -29.54
CA GLY A 191 -29.44 -1.81 -30.60
C GLY A 191 -29.27 -2.44 -31.99
N LEU A 192 -28.09 -2.96 -32.30
CA LEU A 192 -27.81 -3.64 -33.56
C LEU A 192 -28.63 -4.93 -33.72
N MET A 193 -28.70 -5.73 -32.67
CA MET A 193 -29.49 -6.97 -32.63
C MET A 193 -30.99 -6.71 -32.79
N GLY A 194 -31.52 -5.69 -32.09
CA GLY A 194 -32.92 -5.27 -32.24
C GLY A 194 -33.25 -4.79 -33.66
N TYR A 195 -32.32 -4.08 -34.31
CA TYR A 195 -32.47 -3.67 -35.71
C TYR A 195 -32.48 -4.86 -36.68
N MET A 196 -31.61 -5.85 -36.48
CA MET A 196 -31.56 -7.07 -37.30
C MET A 196 -32.86 -7.89 -37.17
N ALA A 197 -33.37 -8.08 -35.95
CA ALA A 197 -34.63 -8.78 -35.70
C ALA A 197 -35.86 -8.08 -36.33
N LYS A 198 -35.85 -6.74 -36.38
CA LYS A 198 -36.88 -5.96 -37.09
C LYS A 198 -36.81 -6.12 -38.60
N ARG A 199 -35.62 -6.37 -39.17
CA ARG A 199 -35.44 -6.59 -40.61
C ARG A 199 -35.93 -7.98 -41.04
N THR A 200 -35.65 -9.02 -40.25
CA THR A 200 -36.08 -10.39 -40.57
C THR A 200 -37.60 -10.57 -40.47
N SER A 201 -38.22 -10.01 -39.44
CA SER A 201 -39.70 -10.04 -39.26
C SER A 201 -40.49 -9.28 -40.34
N ARG A 202 -39.85 -8.36 -41.07
CA ARG A 202 -40.46 -7.67 -42.23
C ARG A 202 -40.46 -8.52 -43.49
N ASN A 203 -39.52 -9.46 -43.63
CA ASN A 203 -39.45 -10.36 -44.78
C ASN A 203 -40.40 -11.56 -44.66
N GLU A 204 -40.90 -11.87 -43.45
CA GLU A 204 -41.87 -12.95 -43.22
C GLU A 204 -43.34 -12.50 -43.33
N LYS A 205 -43.61 -11.19 -43.44
CA LYS A 205 -44.96 -10.61 -43.59
C LYS A 205 -45.28 -10.12 -45.02
N ALA A 206 -44.48 -10.51 -46.01
CA ALA A 206 -44.73 -10.30 -47.44
C ALA A 206 -44.93 -11.64 -48.13
#